data_AF-A0A6J7T9I5-F1
#
_entry.id   AF-A0A6J7T9I5-F1
#
_cell.length_a   1.000
_cell.length_b   1.000
_cell.length_c   1.000
_cell.angle_alpha   90.00
_cell.angle_beta   90.00
_cell.angle_gamma   90.00
#
_symmetry.space_group_name_H-M   'P 1'
#
loop_
_entity.id
_entity.type
_entity.pdbx_description
1 polymer ?
#
loop_
_entity_poly.entity_id
_entity_poly.type
_entity_poly.pdbx_seq_one_letter_code
_entity_poly.pdbx_strand_id
1 'polypeptide(L)'
;MPLISWGELFKEASGLAVLARLFLVMGCLIFAFHPDRLVDPQSKNLSLGLSGAAMATFAFTRASLDFSILGTAASLVHNLSIALWFGGLIFLAQTVLIAPGGDDLMTAIRHFSRRSLLIISVTVISGVVHLYQLDGGAILTSRHGRLVILKVFGVVAMVYIGGATRQFISRGLAKKRQLDGRTAAKLRRFVLTEAAFGVFVLALTSWSVATLPDKAPPLGSDRTDYAFVSDRSGGGFDVQLHMTPALVGRNAVRIDVYSPGSGLTDLTVQFNPPTNNVASVTLNVPIDGAGSAKLPFSEGVPLNTPGLWTIIVTGNGPDGPLPSVTYTVSVLANTSEAPVNEDVNATTSTIAGGVSSPATVVVPLGETTVPSASGVQPVTATVVTTTP
;
A
#
# COMPACT_ATOMS: atom_id res chain seq x y z
N MET A 1 13.64 -14.63 -17.08
CA MET A 1 12.80 -13.42 -16.97
C MET A 1 11.39 -13.90 -16.69
N PRO A 2 10.86 -13.71 -15.48
CA PRO A 2 9.51 -14.16 -15.17
C PRO A 2 8.51 -13.33 -16.00
N LEU A 3 7.58 -14.01 -16.67
CA LEU A 3 6.45 -13.37 -17.35
C LEU A 3 5.60 -12.70 -16.27
N ILE A 4 5.33 -11.40 -16.43
CA ILE A 4 4.46 -10.63 -15.54
C ILE A 4 3.09 -11.34 -15.48
N SER A 5 2.78 -11.97 -14.35
CA SER A 5 1.49 -12.59 -14.09
C SER A 5 0.46 -11.49 -13.83
N TRP A 6 -0.33 -11.15 -14.84
CA TRP A 6 -1.47 -10.22 -14.70
C TRP A 6 -2.50 -10.66 -13.66
N GLY A 7 -2.52 -11.95 -13.30
CA GLY A 7 -3.43 -12.51 -12.31
C GLY A 7 -3.20 -11.97 -10.89
N GLU A 8 -1.99 -11.52 -10.55
CA GLU A 8 -1.68 -10.98 -9.22
C GLU A 8 -2.40 -9.63 -8.97
N LEU A 9 -2.68 -8.84 -10.01
CA LEU A 9 -3.41 -7.58 -9.88
C LEU A 9 -4.83 -7.75 -9.35
N PHE A 10 -5.45 -8.91 -9.56
CA PHE A 10 -6.80 -9.21 -9.09
C PHE A 10 -6.84 -9.69 -7.64
N LYS A 11 -5.69 -10.09 -7.09
CA LYS A 11 -5.58 -10.62 -5.72
C LYS A 11 -5.30 -9.54 -4.67
N GLU A 12 -4.71 -8.42 -5.10
CA GLU A 12 -4.36 -7.31 -4.21
C GLU A 12 -5.31 -6.10 -4.37
N ALA A 13 -5.67 -5.45 -3.26
CA ALA A 13 -6.51 -4.24 -3.27
C ALA A 13 -5.88 -3.08 -4.06
N SER A 14 -4.55 -2.96 -4.03
CA SER A 14 -3.82 -1.95 -4.80
C SER A 14 -3.88 -2.23 -6.32
N GLY A 15 -3.78 -3.50 -6.73
CA GLY A 15 -3.94 -3.94 -8.11
C GLY A 15 -5.36 -3.72 -8.63
N LEU A 16 -6.36 -4.05 -7.81
CA LEU A 16 -7.76 -3.81 -8.14
C LEU A 16 -8.06 -2.30 -8.31
N ALA A 17 -7.45 -1.44 -7.47
CA ALA A 17 -7.59 0.00 -7.61
C ALA A 17 -7.01 0.53 -8.93
N VAL A 18 -5.90 -0.04 -9.41
CA VAL A 18 -5.32 0.30 -10.72
C VAL A 18 -6.24 -0.14 -11.87
N LEU A 19 -6.78 -1.34 -11.80
CA LEU A 19 -7.74 -1.84 -12.80
C LEU A 19 -9.01 -0.99 -12.82
N ALA A 20 -9.60 -0.71 -11.66
CA ALA A 20 -10.77 0.15 -11.55
C ALA A 20 -10.49 1.54 -12.14
N ARG A 21 -9.31 2.12 -11.87
CA ARG A 21 -8.90 3.40 -12.45
C ARG A 21 -8.86 3.35 -13.97
N LEU A 22 -8.30 2.30 -14.55
CA LEU A 22 -8.21 2.14 -16.01
C LEU A 22 -9.60 2.17 -16.64
N PHE A 23 -10.55 1.40 -16.11
CA PHE A 23 -11.93 1.37 -16.61
C PHE A 23 -12.65 2.71 -16.41
N LEU A 24 -12.48 3.36 -15.27
CA LEU A 24 -13.05 4.67 -15.00
C LEU A 24 -12.50 5.75 -15.93
N VAL A 25 -11.19 5.76 -16.21
CA VAL A 25 -10.58 6.69 -17.17
C VAL A 25 -11.07 6.41 -18.59
N MET A 26 -11.20 5.14 -18.99
CA MET A 26 -11.80 4.77 -20.28
C MET A 26 -13.24 5.30 -20.41
N GLY A 27 -14.04 5.23 -19.35
CA GLY A 27 -15.36 5.83 -19.33
C GLY A 27 -15.33 7.36 -19.41
N CYS A 28 -14.35 8.03 -18.78
CA CYS A 28 -14.16 9.48 -18.93
C CYS A 28 -13.88 9.86 -20.39
N LEU A 29 -13.10 9.05 -21.11
CA LEU A 29 -12.79 9.29 -22.52
C LEU A 29 -14.05 9.30 -23.41
N ILE A 30 -15.04 8.46 -23.10
CA ILE A 30 -16.31 8.44 -23.85
C ILE A 30 -16.99 9.82 -23.79
N PHE A 31 -17.02 10.45 -22.61
CA PHE A 31 -17.57 11.80 -22.44
C PHE A 31 -16.67 12.88 -23.06
N ALA A 32 -15.35 12.69 -23.04
CA ALA A 32 -14.42 13.61 -23.69
C ALA A 32 -14.61 13.65 -25.22
N PHE A 33 -14.96 12.52 -25.84
CA PHE A 33 -15.27 12.44 -27.27
C PHE A 33 -16.71 12.84 -27.62
N HIS A 34 -17.61 12.95 -26.63
CA HIS A 34 -19.02 13.33 -26.82
C HIS A 34 -19.40 14.52 -25.94
N PRO A 35 -18.88 15.73 -26.26
CA PRO A 35 -19.04 16.92 -25.41
C PRO A 35 -20.50 17.32 -25.22
N ASP A 36 -21.40 16.95 -26.14
CA ASP A 36 -22.84 17.23 -26.06
C ASP A 36 -23.46 16.62 -24.79
N ARG A 37 -22.94 15.46 -24.35
CA ARG A 37 -23.36 14.76 -23.12
C ARG A 37 -22.84 15.42 -21.83
N LEU A 38 -21.94 16.40 -21.92
CA LEU A 38 -21.49 17.14 -20.73
C LEU A 38 -22.48 18.25 -20.34
N VAL A 39 -23.28 18.71 -21.30
CA VAL A 39 -24.26 19.78 -21.11
C VAL A 39 -25.64 19.22 -20.73
N ASP A 40 -25.94 18.00 -21.15
CA ASP A 40 -27.19 17.31 -20.82
C ASP A 40 -27.31 17.04 -19.30
N PRO A 41 -28.38 17.51 -18.63
CA PRO A 41 -28.59 17.32 -17.19
C PRO A 41 -28.57 15.86 -16.74
N GLN A 42 -29.01 14.92 -17.60
CA GLN A 42 -29.07 13.50 -17.24
C GLN A 42 -27.67 12.88 -17.16
N SER A 43 -26.78 13.26 -18.08
CA SER A 43 -25.44 12.68 -18.21
C SER A 43 -24.35 13.46 -17.43
N LYS A 44 -24.63 14.71 -17.04
CA LYS A 44 -23.73 15.55 -16.23
C LYS A 44 -23.31 14.91 -14.91
N ASN A 45 -24.27 14.37 -14.14
CA ASN A 45 -23.98 13.77 -12.84
C ASN A 45 -23.12 12.51 -12.98
N LEU A 46 -23.37 11.72 -14.03
CA LEU A 46 -22.60 10.54 -14.35
C LEU A 46 -21.16 10.90 -14.73
N SER A 47 -20.95 11.90 -15.59
CA SER A 47 -19.62 12.37 -15.97
C SER A 47 -18.81 12.87 -14.76
N LEU A 48 -19.45 13.64 -13.88
CA LEU A 48 -18.82 14.15 -12.66
C LEU A 48 -18.49 13.02 -11.67
N GLY A 49 -19.42 12.09 -11.49
CA GLY A 49 -19.24 10.92 -10.63
C GLY A 49 -18.11 10.02 -11.12
N LEU A 50 -18.02 9.78 -12.43
CA LEU A 50 -17.01 8.92 -13.04
C LEU A 50 -15.60 9.53 -12.94
N SER A 51 -15.50 10.83 -13.19
CA SER A 51 -14.24 11.58 -13.03
C SER A 51 -13.81 11.66 -11.56
N GLY A 52 -14.74 11.90 -10.65
CA GLY A 52 -14.50 11.90 -9.21
C GLY A 52 -14.05 10.52 -8.71
N ALA A 53 -14.72 9.45 -9.16
CA ALA A 53 -14.36 8.07 -8.83
C ALA A 53 -12.96 7.71 -9.37
N ALA A 54 -12.64 8.09 -10.61
CA ALA A 54 -11.31 7.88 -11.18
C ALA A 54 -10.23 8.51 -10.31
N MET A 55 -10.44 9.75 -9.84
CA MET A 55 -9.51 10.43 -8.93
C MET A 55 -9.48 9.79 -7.54
N ALA A 56 -10.61 9.29 -7.04
CA ALA A 56 -10.68 8.61 -5.76
C ALA A 56 -9.84 7.33 -5.72
N THR A 57 -9.72 6.59 -6.82
CA THR A 57 -8.86 5.40 -6.90
C THR A 57 -7.39 5.69 -6.60
N PHE A 58 -6.90 6.93 -6.77
CA PHE A 58 -5.52 7.28 -6.44
C PHE A 58 -5.24 7.21 -4.94
N ALA A 59 -6.26 7.41 -4.09
CA ALA A 59 -6.13 7.27 -2.65
C ALA A 59 -5.81 5.82 -2.21
N PHE A 60 -6.18 4.84 -3.03
CA PHE A 60 -6.01 3.42 -2.75
C PHE A 60 -4.75 2.82 -3.40
N THR A 61 -3.92 3.63 -4.08
CA THR A 61 -2.68 3.15 -4.75
C THR A 61 -1.68 2.52 -3.78
N ARG A 62 -1.76 2.85 -2.48
CA ARG A 62 -0.92 2.29 -1.41
C ARG A 62 -1.71 1.47 -0.38
N ALA A 63 -2.94 1.09 -0.70
CA ALA A 63 -3.79 0.28 0.18
C ALA A 63 -3.33 -1.18 0.17
N SER A 64 -2.22 -1.48 0.84
CA SER A 64 -1.69 -2.84 0.88
C SER A 64 -1.05 -3.18 2.24
N LEU A 65 -1.70 -2.81 3.35
CA LEU A 65 -1.74 -3.52 4.65
C LEU A 65 -1.71 -2.60 5.90
N ASP A 66 -1.22 -1.36 5.80
CA ASP A 66 -1.36 -0.33 6.85
C ASP A 66 -2.34 0.78 6.43
N PHE A 67 -3.61 0.57 6.74
CA PHE A 67 -4.68 1.50 6.34
C PHE A 67 -4.71 2.73 7.27
N SER A 68 -3.83 3.71 7.04
CA SER A 68 -3.98 5.03 7.68
C SER A 68 -5.23 5.71 7.12
N ILE A 69 -6.34 5.67 7.87
CA ILE A 69 -7.60 6.33 7.50
C ILE A 69 -7.35 7.82 7.21
N LEU A 70 -6.52 8.46 8.04
CA LEU A 70 -6.16 9.87 7.87
C LEU A 70 -5.32 10.10 6.61
N GLY A 71 -4.39 9.21 6.28
CA GLY A 71 -3.56 9.28 5.07
C GLY A 71 -4.36 9.08 3.80
N THR A 72 -5.23 8.08 3.80
CA THR A 72 -6.16 7.80 2.69
C THR A 72 -7.12 8.97 2.50
N ALA A 73 -7.75 9.48 3.56
CA ALA A 73 -8.65 10.63 3.48
C ALA A 73 -7.92 11.90 2.99
N ALA A 74 -6.73 12.19 3.52
CA ALA A 74 -5.93 13.32 3.07
C ALA A 74 -5.55 13.18 1.59
N SER A 75 -5.15 11.98 1.15
CA SER A 75 -4.82 11.72 -0.25
C SER A 75 -6.03 11.87 -1.19
N LEU A 76 -7.21 11.39 -0.77
CA LEU A 76 -8.46 11.53 -1.51
C LEU A 76 -8.81 13.01 -1.69
N VAL A 77 -8.82 13.77 -0.59
CA VAL A 77 -9.11 15.20 -0.58
C VAL A 77 -8.09 15.96 -1.44
N HIS A 78 -6.80 15.63 -1.33
CA HIS A 78 -5.74 16.25 -2.10
C HIS A 78 -5.92 16.02 -3.61
N ASN A 79 -6.16 14.77 -4.03
CA ASN A 79 -6.30 14.40 -5.43
C ASN A 79 -7.55 15.02 -6.05
N LEU A 80 -8.69 15.01 -5.34
CA LEU A 80 -9.92 15.67 -5.80
C LEU A 80 -9.73 17.19 -5.92
N SER A 81 -9.04 17.80 -4.96
CA SER A 81 -8.77 19.24 -4.99
C SER A 81 -7.85 19.62 -6.14
N ILE A 82 -6.80 18.84 -6.42
CA ILE A 82 -5.94 19.04 -7.59
C ILE A 82 -6.74 18.88 -8.89
N ALA A 83 -7.59 17.86 -8.99
CA ALA A 83 -8.41 17.63 -10.18
C ALA A 83 -9.34 18.83 -10.46
N LEU A 84 -9.98 19.38 -9.43
CA LEU A 84 -10.83 20.57 -9.55
C LEU A 84 -10.01 21.84 -9.89
N TRP A 85 -8.87 22.03 -9.24
CA TRP A 85 -8.04 23.22 -9.44
C TRP A 85 -7.32 23.21 -10.78
N PHE A 86 -6.53 22.17 -11.05
CA PHE A 86 -5.75 22.06 -12.28
C PHE A 86 -6.64 21.75 -13.48
N GLY A 87 -7.65 20.86 -13.34
CA GLY A 87 -8.63 20.61 -14.40
C GLY A 87 -9.41 21.87 -14.77
N GLY A 88 -9.83 22.66 -13.77
CA GLY A 88 -10.45 23.96 -14.01
C GLY A 88 -9.51 24.98 -14.67
N LEU A 89 -8.21 24.94 -14.35
CA LEU A 89 -7.20 25.78 -15.00
C LEU A 89 -7.02 25.40 -16.48
N ILE A 90 -6.98 24.11 -16.81
CA ILE A 90 -6.90 23.63 -18.21
C ILE A 90 -8.15 24.04 -18.99
N PHE A 91 -9.33 23.91 -18.39
CA PHE A 91 -10.57 24.39 -19.00
C PHE A 91 -10.55 25.91 -19.22
N LEU A 92 -10.04 26.68 -18.25
CA LEU A 92 -9.85 28.12 -18.41
C LEU A 92 -8.84 28.44 -19.52
N ALA A 93 -7.72 27.72 -19.60
CA ALA A 93 -6.72 27.89 -20.65
C ALA A 93 -7.34 27.67 -22.04
N GLN A 94 -8.11 26.60 -22.20
CA GLN A 94 -8.79 26.27 -23.45
C GLN A 94 -9.82 27.34 -23.84
N THR A 95 -10.65 27.78 -22.89
CA THR A 95 -11.64 28.85 -23.15
C THR A 95 -10.97 30.19 -23.49
N VAL A 96 -9.87 30.55 -22.82
CA VAL A 96 -9.09 31.77 -23.13
C VAL A 96 -8.43 31.69 -24.51
N LEU A 97 -8.04 30.49 -24.96
CA LEU A 97 -7.46 30.28 -26.29
C LEU A 97 -8.51 30.38 -27.40
N ILE A 98 -9.71 29.83 -27.20
CA ILE A 98 -10.77 29.72 -28.21
C ILE A 98 -11.66 30.97 -28.24
N ALA A 99 -12.01 31.54 -27.08
CA ALA A 99 -13.06 32.54 -26.99
C ALA A 99 -12.56 33.98 -27.33
N PRO A 100 -13.37 34.77 -28.05
CA PRO A 100 -13.09 36.17 -28.34
C PRO A 100 -13.46 37.05 -27.13
N GLY A 101 -12.65 37.04 -26.07
CA GLY A 101 -12.53 38.12 -25.07
C GLY A 101 -13.79 38.68 -24.37
N GLY A 102 -14.96 38.09 -24.55
CA GLY A 102 -16.26 38.66 -24.21
C GLY A 102 -16.67 38.52 -22.74
N ASP A 103 -17.90 38.95 -22.43
CA ASP A 103 -18.46 38.98 -21.06
C ASP A 103 -18.50 37.58 -20.40
N ASP A 104 -18.71 36.53 -21.20
CA ASP A 104 -18.72 35.13 -20.72
C ASP A 104 -17.35 34.68 -20.23
N LEU A 105 -16.28 35.03 -20.96
CA LEU A 105 -14.91 34.72 -20.56
C LEU A 105 -14.55 35.45 -19.27
N MET A 106 -14.93 36.72 -19.16
CA MET A 106 -14.70 37.52 -17.96
C MET A 106 -15.43 36.93 -16.75
N THR A 107 -16.66 36.45 -16.95
CA THR A 107 -17.47 35.81 -15.91
C THR A 107 -16.87 34.47 -15.48
N ALA A 108 -16.39 33.66 -16.44
CA ALA A 108 -15.69 32.41 -16.16
C ALA A 108 -14.40 32.64 -15.35
N ILE A 109 -13.57 33.62 -15.74
CA ILE A 109 -12.33 33.99 -15.02
C ILE A 109 -12.65 34.39 -13.57
N ARG A 110 -13.66 35.25 -13.36
CA ARG A 110 -14.06 35.69 -12.02
C ARG A 110 -14.56 34.53 -11.17
N HIS A 111 -15.35 33.63 -11.75
CA HIS A 111 -15.88 32.47 -11.05
C HIS A 111 -14.77 31.50 -10.65
N PHE A 112 -13.89 31.17 -11.59
CA PHE A 112 -12.72 30.32 -11.34
C PHE A 112 -11.79 30.93 -10.28
N SER A 113 -11.48 32.22 -10.38
CA SER A 113 -10.59 32.91 -9.43
C SER A 113 -11.13 32.86 -7.99
N ARG A 114 -12.44 33.02 -7.79
CA ARG A 114 -13.04 32.97 -6.44
C ARG A 114 -13.02 31.55 -5.86
N ARG A 115 -13.38 30.54 -6.66
CA ARG A 115 -13.38 29.14 -6.21
C ARG A 115 -11.98 28.57 -6.04
N SER A 116 -11.04 28.97 -6.89
CA SER A 116 -9.68 28.46 -6.91
C SER A 116 -8.95 28.73 -5.59
N LEU A 117 -9.18 29.87 -4.92
CA LEU A 117 -8.54 30.16 -3.63
C LEU A 117 -8.92 29.15 -2.53
N LEU A 118 -10.20 28.77 -2.48
CA LEU A 118 -10.67 27.75 -1.52
C LEU A 118 -10.06 26.39 -1.85
N ILE A 119 -10.09 25.98 -3.13
CA ILE A 119 -9.59 24.67 -3.56
C ILE A 119 -8.06 24.58 -3.36
N ILE A 120 -7.31 25.64 -3.65
CA ILE A 120 -5.87 25.72 -3.36
C ILE A 120 -5.63 25.55 -1.86
N SER A 121 -6.40 26.23 -1.00
CA SER A 121 -6.25 26.11 0.46
C SER A 121 -6.45 24.67 0.94
N VAL A 122 -7.50 24.00 0.45
CA VAL A 122 -7.75 22.58 0.75
C VAL A 122 -6.62 21.68 0.22
N THR A 123 -6.09 21.99 -0.98
CA THR A 123 -4.97 21.26 -1.59
C THR A 123 -3.70 21.37 -0.76
N VAL A 124 -3.38 22.58 -0.28
CA VAL A 124 -2.20 22.82 0.57
C VAL A 124 -2.33 22.10 1.91
N ILE A 125 -3.46 22.25 2.61
CA ILE A 125 -3.68 21.60 3.91
C ILE A 125 -3.58 20.08 3.80
N SER A 126 -4.29 19.49 2.83
CA SER A 126 -4.24 18.03 2.59
C SER A 126 -2.84 17.55 2.17
N GLY A 127 -2.11 18.35 1.39
CA GLY A 127 -0.74 18.05 0.97
C GLY A 127 0.25 18.06 2.13
N VAL A 128 0.11 19.01 3.07
CA VAL A 128 0.92 19.06 4.30
C VAL A 128 0.67 17.83 5.17
N VAL A 129 -0.60 17.44 5.36
CA VAL A 129 -0.94 16.21 6.10
C VAL A 129 -0.31 14.97 5.44
N HIS A 130 -0.38 14.88 4.12
CA HIS A 130 0.21 13.76 3.37
C HIS A 130 1.74 13.74 3.49
N LEU A 131 2.38 14.91 3.46
CA LEU A 131 3.84 15.05 3.62
C LEU A 131 4.31 14.56 5.00
N TYR A 132 3.66 15.00 6.07
CA TYR A 132 4.03 14.57 7.43
C TYR A 132 3.88 13.05 7.64
N GLN A 133 2.86 12.47 7.01
CA GLN A 133 2.64 11.02 7.06
C GLN A 133 3.71 10.24 6.28
N LEU A 134 4.20 10.75 5.15
CA LEU A 134 5.20 10.06 4.33
C LEU A 134 6.66 10.30 4.74
N ASP A 135 7.03 11.51 5.18
CA ASP A 135 8.44 11.87 5.39
C ASP A 135 8.79 12.19 6.85
N GLY A 136 7.80 12.40 7.72
CA GLY A 136 8.05 12.53 9.18
C GLY A 136 8.96 13.66 9.66
N GLY A 137 9.40 14.56 8.78
CA GLY A 137 10.34 15.64 9.09
C GLY A 137 11.71 15.53 8.41
N ALA A 138 12.04 14.40 7.77
CA ALA A 138 13.32 14.17 7.07
C ALA A 138 13.41 14.83 5.67
N ILE A 139 12.68 15.93 5.45
CA ILE A 139 12.46 16.57 4.16
C ILE A 139 13.78 17.10 3.53
N LEU A 140 14.77 17.43 4.36
CA LEU A 140 16.04 18.01 3.91
C LEU A 140 17.12 16.96 3.65
N THR A 141 17.01 15.76 4.21
CA THR A 141 18.07 14.74 4.16
C THR A 141 17.85 13.70 3.07
N SER A 142 16.60 13.35 2.76
CA SER A 142 16.30 12.29 1.80
C SER A 142 16.21 12.77 0.35
N ARG A 143 16.32 11.80 -0.58
CA ARG A 143 16.09 12.07 -2.02
C ARG A 143 14.63 12.43 -2.30
N HIS A 144 13.69 11.75 -1.63
CA HIS A 144 12.26 12.03 -1.71
C HIS A 144 11.95 13.43 -1.18
N GLY A 145 12.44 13.78 0.01
CA GLY A 145 12.22 15.11 0.62
C GLY A 145 12.70 16.29 -0.25
N ARG A 146 13.88 16.16 -0.89
CA ARG A 146 14.38 17.20 -1.83
C ARG A 146 13.49 17.39 -3.06
N LEU A 147 12.92 16.30 -3.60
CA LEU A 147 11.95 16.38 -4.70
C LEU A 147 10.64 17.04 -4.24
N VAL A 148 10.20 16.75 -3.01
CA VAL A 148 9.04 17.43 -2.42
C VAL A 148 9.28 18.93 -2.29
N ILE A 149 10.46 19.36 -1.85
CA ILE A 149 10.81 20.80 -1.76
C ILE A 149 10.73 21.46 -3.14
N LEU A 150 11.32 20.83 -4.15
CA LEU A 150 11.27 21.34 -5.53
C LEU A 150 9.82 21.45 -6.04
N LYS A 151 8.99 20.46 -5.72
CA LYS A 151 7.56 20.47 -6.03
C LYS A 151 6.84 21.63 -5.33
N VAL A 152 7.11 21.85 -4.05
CA VAL A 152 6.53 22.97 -3.27
C VAL A 152 6.91 24.31 -3.88
N PHE A 153 8.18 24.52 -4.26
CA PHE A 153 8.59 25.72 -4.98
C PHE A 153 7.84 25.90 -6.32
N GLY A 154 7.67 24.82 -7.09
CA GLY A 154 6.87 24.83 -8.31
C GLY A 154 5.42 25.26 -8.08
N VAL A 155 4.78 24.73 -7.03
CA VAL A 155 3.40 25.10 -6.64
C VAL A 155 3.32 26.55 -6.20
N VAL A 156 4.26 27.03 -5.37
CA VAL A 156 4.30 28.43 -4.92
C VAL A 156 4.47 29.38 -6.11
N ALA A 157 5.38 29.07 -7.04
CA ALA A 157 5.57 29.84 -8.27
C ALA A 157 4.28 29.88 -9.11
N MET A 158 3.63 28.73 -9.29
CA MET A 158 2.37 28.61 -10.02
C MET A 158 1.26 29.47 -9.38
N VAL A 159 1.06 29.36 -8.07
CA VAL A 159 0.05 30.14 -7.33
C VAL A 159 0.37 31.64 -7.38
N TYR A 160 1.63 32.02 -7.25
CA TYR A 160 2.07 33.41 -7.33
C TYR A 160 1.80 34.02 -8.72
N ILE A 161 2.18 33.32 -9.80
CA ILE A 161 1.95 33.76 -11.18
C ILE A 161 0.45 33.91 -11.46
N GLY A 162 -0.36 32.92 -11.05
CA GLY A 162 -1.81 32.93 -11.23
C GLY A 162 -2.49 34.05 -10.43
N GLY A 163 -2.09 34.24 -9.16
CA GLY A 163 -2.60 35.27 -8.27
C GLY A 163 -2.26 36.68 -8.73
N ALA A 164 -0.98 36.95 -9.02
CA ALA A 164 -0.51 38.25 -9.49
C ALA A 164 -1.25 38.66 -10.78
N THR A 165 -1.32 37.78 -11.77
CA THR A 165 -1.99 38.04 -13.04
C THR A 165 -3.46 38.42 -12.84
N ARG A 166 -4.21 37.66 -12.01
CA ARG A 166 -5.63 37.92 -11.73
C ARG A 166 -5.84 39.21 -10.93
N GLN A 167 -4.91 39.57 -10.05
CA GLN A 167 -4.96 40.82 -9.27
C GLN A 167 -4.68 42.06 -10.14
N PHE A 168 -3.70 41.99 -11.05
CA PHE A 168 -3.45 43.05 -12.03
C PHE A 168 -4.64 43.25 -12.97
N ILE A 169 -5.22 42.15 -13.44
CA ILE A 169 -6.35 42.12 -14.37
C ILE A 169 -7.64 42.62 -13.70
N SER A 170 -7.94 42.18 -12.47
CA SER A 170 -9.13 42.65 -11.72
C SER A 170 -9.06 44.15 -11.38
N ARG A 171 -7.88 44.67 -11.03
CA ARG A 171 -7.66 46.11 -10.80
C ARG A 171 -7.77 46.94 -12.08
N GLY A 172 -7.33 46.40 -13.22
CA GLY A 172 -7.39 47.08 -14.53
C GLY A 172 -8.74 46.99 -15.24
N LEU A 173 -9.50 45.89 -15.05
CA LEU A 173 -10.77 45.62 -15.75
C LEU A 173 -12.00 46.04 -14.97
N ALA A 174 -11.89 46.45 -13.70
CA ALA A 174 -12.99 47.09 -12.99
C ALA A 174 -13.57 48.31 -13.73
N LYS A 175 -12.82 48.88 -14.70
CA LYS A 175 -13.24 49.99 -15.57
C LYS A 175 -13.62 49.62 -17.01
N LYS A 176 -13.43 48.39 -17.50
CA LYS A 176 -13.67 48.02 -18.91
C LYS A 176 -14.42 46.70 -19.07
N ARG A 177 -15.52 46.71 -19.85
CA ARG A 177 -16.36 45.53 -20.14
C ARG A 177 -15.75 44.54 -21.14
N GLN A 178 -14.74 44.92 -21.92
CA GLN A 178 -14.11 44.02 -22.90
C GLN A 178 -12.57 44.03 -22.78
N LEU A 179 -11.97 42.86 -23.02
CA LEU A 179 -10.53 42.70 -23.08
C LEU A 179 -10.01 43.22 -24.42
N ASP A 180 -9.17 44.26 -24.38
CA ASP A 180 -8.39 44.66 -25.55
C ASP A 180 -7.48 43.51 -26.02
N GLY A 181 -7.26 43.37 -27.33
CA GLY A 181 -6.57 42.21 -27.92
C GLY A 181 -5.17 41.98 -27.35
N ARG A 182 -4.45 43.05 -26.99
CA ARG A 182 -3.14 42.96 -26.32
C ARG A 182 -3.24 42.41 -24.90
N THR A 183 -4.31 42.72 -24.17
CA THR A 183 -4.55 42.23 -22.81
C THR A 183 -4.95 40.75 -22.83
N ALA A 184 -5.79 40.36 -23.80
CA ALA A 184 -6.14 38.96 -24.02
C ALA A 184 -4.90 38.11 -24.39
N ALA A 185 -4.00 38.61 -25.23
CA ALA A 185 -2.75 37.93 -25.58
C ALA A 185 -1.82 37.75 -24.36
N LYS A 186 -1.72 38.76 -23.49
CA LYS A 186 -0.97 38.65 -22.23
C LYS A 186 -1.60 37.60 -21.31
N LEU A 187 -2.92 37.65 -21.13
CA LEU A 187 -3.65 36.67 -20.31
C LEU A 187 -3.45 35.23 -20.83
N ARG A 188 -3.51 35.01 -22.14
CA ARG A 188 -3.21 33.71 -22.78
C ARG A 188 -1.83 33.19 -22.38
N ARG A 189 -0.79 34.02 -22.50
CA ARG A 189 0.58 33.64 -22.13
C ARG A 189 0.68 33.27 -20.65
N PHE A 190 0.11 34.08 -19.77
CA PHE A 190 0.17 33.81 -18.33
C PHE A 190 -0.57 32.53 -17.93
N VAL A 191 -1.79 32.31 -18.45
CA VAL A 191 -2.57 31.11 -18.15
C VAL A 191 -1.86 29.86 -18.69
N LEU A 192 -1.25 29.94 -19.89
CA LEU A 192 -0.42 28.86 -20.42
C LEU A 192 0.84 28.61 -19.59
N THR A 193 1.50 29.66 -19.10
CA THR A 193 2.65 29.52 -18.19
C THR A 193 2.23 28.87 -16.87
N GLU A 194 1.10 29.28 -16.28
CA GLU A 194 0.55 28.65 -15.07
C GLU A 194 0.25 27.16 -15.31
N ALA A 195 -0.36 26.83 -16.45
CA ALA A 195 -0.62 25.44 -16.84
C ALA A 195 0.69 24.64 -17.03
N ALA A 196 1.71 25.22 -17.65
CA ALA A 196 3.02 24.58 -17.84
C ALA A 196 3.72 24.29 -16.50
N PHE A 197 3.66 25.22 -15.54
CA PHE A 197 4.13 24.96 -14.18
C PHE A 197 3.34 23.83 -13.49
N GLY A 198 2.02 23.76 -13.70
CA GLY A 198 1.23 22.64 -13.20
C GLY A 198 1.63 21.29 -13.80
N VAL A 199 1.88 21.22 -15.11
CA VAL A 199 2.43 20.02 -15.78
C VAL A 199 3.80 19.66 -15.20
N PHE A 200 4.68 20.64 -15.00
CA PHE A 200 5.98 20.43 -14.37
C PHE A 200 5.86 19.83 -12.95
N VAL A 201 4.95 20.36 -12.12
CA VAL A 201 4.67 19.84 -10.77
C VAL A 201 4.12 18.41 -10.81
N LEU A 202 3.29 18.08 -11.80
CA LEU A 202 2.80 16.70 -12.00
C LEU A 202 3.91 15.76 -12.46
N ALA A 203 4.83 16.22 -13.31
CA ALA A 203 6.01 15.44 -13.69
C ALA A 203 6.91 15.14 -12.49
N LEU A 204 7.14 16.14 -11.61
CA LEU A 204 7.84 15.92 -10.33
C LEU A 204 7.09 14.94 -9.42
N THR A 205 5.76 14.98 -9.40
CA THR A 205 4.94 14.04 -8.63
C THR A 205 5.11 12.61 -9.17
N SER A 206 5.11 12.44 -10.49
CA SER A 206 5.38 11.15 -11.14
C SER A 206 6.78 10.64 -10.80
N TRP A 207 7.79 11.50 -10.88
CA TRP A 207 9.16 11.16 -10.46
C TRP A 207 9.21 10.76 -8.98
N SER A 208 8.53 11.49 -8.10
CA SER A 208 8.49 11.18 -6.67
C SER A 208 8.02 9.75 -6.37
N VAL A 209 7.16 9.16 -7.21
CA VAL A 209 6.70 7.77 -7.06
C VAL A 209 7.85 6.77 -7.22
N ALA A 210 8.87 7.09 -8.02
CA ALA A 210 10.06 6.26 -8.19
C ALA A 210 11.09 6.42 -7.05
N THR A 211 10.84 7.30 -6.08
CA THR A 211 11.68 7.47 -4.89
C THR A 211 10.97 6.96 -3.66
N LEU A 212 11.69 6.32 -2.74
CA LEU A 212 11.11 5.81 -1.50
C LEU A 212 11.01 6.96 -0.48
N PRO A 213 9.81 7.28 0.02
CA PRO A 213 9.66 8.13 1.20
C PRO A 213 10.38 7.52 2.40
N ASP A 214 10.84 8.33 3.34
CA ASP A 214 11.63 7.84 4.48
C ASP A 214 10.83 6.96 5.44
N LYS A 215 9.51 7.18 5.56
CA LYS A 215 8.61 6.29 6.31
C LYS A 215 8.05 5.15 5.46
N ALA A 216 8.34 5.11 4.16
CA ALA A 216 7.96 3.96 3.36
C ALA A 216 9.01 2.87 3.59
N PRO A 217 8.58 1.66 3.99
CA PRO A 217 9.53 0.59 4.24
C PRO A 217 10.17 0.17 2.88
N PRO A 218 11.42 -0.35 2.89
CA PRO A 218 12.21 -0.60 1.68
C PRO A 218 11.49 -1.41 0.60
N LEU A 219 11.89 -1.30 -0.67
CA LEU A 219 11.32 -2.15 -1.73
C LEU A 219 11.55 -3.63 -1.37
N GLY A 220 10.46 -4.39 -1.24
CA GLY A 220 10.51 -5.80 -0.81
C GLY A 220 10.24 -6.03 0.68
N SER A 221 10.10 -4.98 1.50
CA SER A 221 9.64 -5.14 2.88
C SER A 221 8.13 -5.37 2.92
N ASP A 222 7.71 -6.39 3.66
CA ASP A 222 6.32 -6.66 4.01
C ASP A 222 5.69 -5.45 4.73
N ARG A 223 4.57 -4.96 4.21
CA ARG A 223 3.84 -3.77 4.70
C ARG A 223 2.82 -4.10 5.80
N THR A 224 2.99 -5.25 6.45
CA THR A 224 2.06 -5.75 7.45
C THR A 224 2.36 -5.09 8.80
N ASP A 225 1.37 -4.47 9.46
CA ASP A 225 1.50 -4.05 10.86
C ASP A 225 1.66 -5.28 11.76
N TYR A 226 2.83 -5.38 12.40
CA TYR A 226 3.15 -6.49 13.25
C TYR A 226 2.88 -6.14 14.71
N ALA A 227 1.97 -6.87 15.34
CA ALA A 227 1.70 -6.76 16.77
C ALA A 227 2.93 -7.07 17.63
N PHE A 228 3.85 -7.89 17.11
CA PHE A 228 5.12 -8.19 17.73
C PHE A 228 6.27 -8.09 16.73
N VAL A 229 7.30 -7.35 17.10
CA VAL A 229 8.58 -7.25 16.37
C VAL A 229 9.69 -7.51 17.37
N SER A 230 10.53 -8.50 17.09
CA SER A 230 11.68 -8.80 17.94
C SER A 230 12.78 -7.76 17.77
N ASP A 231 13.63 -7.63 18.77
CA ASP A 231 14.93 -7.01 18.59
C ASP A 231 15.76 -7.81 17.58
N ARG A 232 16.67 -7.12 16.92
CA ARG A 232 17.61 -7.70 15.97
C ARG A 232 18.72 -8.42 16.72
N SER A 233 18.98 -9.69 16.41
CA SER A 233 19.96 -10.49 17.16
C SER A 233 21.40 -10.01 16.99
N GLY A 234 21.76 -9.50 15.80
CA GLY A 234 23.12 -9.04 15.50
C GLY A 234 24.15 -10.17 15.37
N GLY A 235 25.41 -9.79 15.08
CA GLY A 235 26.53 -10.73 14.99
C GLY A 235 26.55 -11.58 13.71
N GLY A 236 27.10 -12.80 13.81
CA GLY A 236 27.26 -13.71 12.67
C GLY A 236 25.93 -14.30 12.15
N PHE A 237 24.93 -14.41 13.03
CA PHE A 237 23.57 -14.82 12.70
C PHE A 237 22.57 -13.76 13.15
N ASP A 238 22.26 -12.89 12.20
CA ASP A 238 21.53 -11.66 12.44
C ASP A 238 20.13 -11.77 11.84
N VAL A 239 19.15 -12.00 12.71
CA VAL A 239 17.76 -12.28 12.33
C VAL A 239 16.80 -11.39 13.12
N GLN A 240 15.63 -11.15 12.55
CA GLN A 240 14.54 -10.43 13.19
C GLN A 240 13.22 -11.13 12.89
N LEU A 241 12.40 -11.32 13.92
CA LEU A 241 11.11 -11.99 13.82
C LEU A 241 9.96 -10.99 13.95
N HIS A 242 8.97 -11.15 13.10
CA HIS A 242 7.77 -10.35 13.08
C HIS A 242 6.54 -11.27 13.15
N MET A 243 5.55 -10.91 13.96
CA MET A 243 4.34 -11.69 14.15
C MET A 243 3.10 -10.80 14.29
N THR A 244 1.98 -11.25 13.73
CA THR A 244 0.67 -10.61 13.90
C THR A 244 -0.45 -11.65 13.83
N PRO A 245 -1.53 -11.55 14.61
CA PRO A 245 -1.85 -10.51 15.62
C PRO A 245 -1.28 -10.78 17.03
N ALA A 246 -0.46 -11.81 17.23
CA ALA A 246 -0.02 -12.28 18.55
C ALA A 246 -1.19 -12.65 19.49
N LEU A 247 -2.20 -13.32 18.93
CA LEU A 247 -3.38 -13.82 19.65
C LEU A 247 -3.49 -15.34 19.55
N VAL A 248 -4.28 -15.94 20.43
CA VAL A 248 -4.64 -17.36 20.32
C VAL A 248 -5.32 -17.62 18.98
N GLY A 249 -4.84 -18.63 18.25
CA GLY A 249 -5.24 -18.95 16.89
C GLY A 249 -4.09 -18.85 15.91
N ARG A 250 -4.40 -18.69 14.62
CA ARG A 250 -3.39 -18.59 13.55
C ARG A 250 -2.72 -17.23 13.59
N ASN A 251 -1.39 -17.22 13.49
CA ASN A 251 -0.59 -16.00 13.46
C ASN A 251 0.26 -15.97 12.19
N ALA A 252 0.22 -14.87 11.46
CA ALA A 252 1.14 -14.62 10.37
C ALA A 252 2.53 -14.33 10.97
N VAL A 253 3.56 -14.88 10.34
CA VAL A 253 4.95 -14.74 10.78
C VAL A 253 5.80 -14.32 9.61
N ARG A 254 6.74 -13.40 9.84
CA ARG A 254 7.82 -13.09 8.91
C ARG A 254 9.15 -13.15 9.64
N ILE A 255 10.14 -13.70 8.98
CA ILE A 255 11.52 -13.71 9.45
C ILE A 255 12.40 -12.97 8.43
N ASP A 256 13.16 -12.01 8.94
CA ASP A 256 14.15 -11.25 8.18
C ASP A 256 15.54 -11.72 8.61
N VAL A 257 16.36 -12.10 7.63
CA VAL A 257 17.75 -12.52 7.81
C VAL A 257 18.64 -11.44 7.21
N TYR A 258 19.53 -10.87 8.00
CA TYR A 258 20.49 -9.85 7.58
C TYR A 258 21.91 -10.43 7.43
N SER A 259 22.24 -11.48 8.16
CA SER A 259 23.52 -12.20 8.08
C SER A 259 23.32 -13.67 8.46
N PRO A 260 23.95 -14.64 7.77
CA PRO A 260 24.93 -14.47 6.69
C PRO A 260 24.31 -14.04 5.35
N GLY A 261 25.11 -13.39 4.50
CA GLY A 261 24.65 -12.91 3.18
C GLY A 261 24.24 -14.03 2.21
N SER A 262 24.83 -15.21 2.35
CA SER A 262 24.57 -16.41 1.54
C SER A 262 25.10 -17.66 2.26
N GLY A 263 24.65 -18.86 1.85
CA GLY A 263 25.10 -20.14 2.39
C GLY A 263 24.43 -20.51 3.71
N LEU A 264 23.23 -19.97 3.97
CA LEU A 264 22.38 -20.41 5.07
C LEU A 264 21.66 -21.70 4.67
N THR A 265 21.63 -22.72 5.52
CA THR A 265 20.84 -23.94 5.34
C THR A 265 20.10 -24.30 6.62
N ASP A 266 19.04 -25.10 6.48
CA ASP A 266 18.26 -25.67 7.60
C ASP A 266 17.72 -24.61 8.57
N LEU A 267 17.37 -23.42 8.06
CA LEU A 267 16.78 -22.37 8.88
C LEU A 267 15.43 -22.85 9.41
N THR A 268 15.34 -22.97 10.72
CA THR A 268 14.16 -23.46 11.43
C THR A 268 13.74 -22.48 12.50
N VAL A 269 12.43 -22.29 12.64
CA VAL A 269 11.82 -21.46 13.68
C VAL A 269 10.87 -22.33 14.49
N GLN A 270 11.23 -22.57 15.74
CA GLN A 270 10.44 -23.38 16.66
C GLN A 270 9.69 -22.49 17.65
N PHE A 271 8.38 -22.69 17.75
CA PHE A 271 7.48 -22.04 18.69
C PHE A 271 7.16 -23.00 19.82
N ASN A 272 7.68 -22.71 21.01
CA ASN A 272 7.50 -23.51 22.20
C ASN A 272 6.42 -22.88 23.10
N PRO A 273 5.39 -23.64 23.47
CA PRO A 273 4.29 -23.14 24.29
C PRO A 273 4.72 -22.86 25.73
N PRO A 274 3.97 -22.00 26.46
CA PRO A 274 4.20 -21.73 27.88
C PRO A 274 3.97 -22.97 28.77
N THR A 275 3.25 -23.98 28.28
CA THR A 275 2.91 -25.19 29.02
C THR A 275 3.26 -26.43 28.19
N ASN A 276 3.66 -27.50 28.86
CA ASN A 276 4.00 -28.80 28.24
C ASN A 276 2.80 -29.58 27.66
N ASN A 277 1.57 -29.12 27.87
CA ASN A 277 0.35 -29.76 27.36
C ASN A 277 -0.05 -29.32 25.94
N VAL A 278 0.72 -28.42 25.34
CA VAL A 278 0.48 -27.90 23.98
C VAL A 278 1.68 -28.30 23.11
N ALA A 279 1.43 -28.61 21.83
CA ALA A 279 2.49 -28.97 20.89
C ALA A 279 3.36 -27.76 20.55
N SER A 280 4.67 -27.97 20.42
CA SER A 280 5.53 -27.00 19.73
C SER A 280 5.26 -27.03 18.22
N VAL A 281 5.35 -25.88 17.57
CA VAL A 281 5.24 -25.77 16.11
C VAL A 281 6.62 -25.45 15.53
N THR A 282 7.07 -26.20 14.54
CA THR A 282 8.35 -25.93 13.86
C THR A 282 8.10 -25.55 12.40
N LEU A 283 8.62 -24.39 12.01
CA LEU A 283 8.62 -23.92 10.63
C LEU A 283 9.99 -24.16 10.00
N ASN A 284 9.99 -24.78 8.82
CA ASN A 284 11.17 -24.80 7.96
C ASN A 284 11.11 -23.57 7.03
N VAL A 285 12.18 -22.77 7.03
CA VAL A 285 12.23 -21.51 6.30
C VAL A 285 13.17 -21.68 5.10
N PRO A 286 12.64 -21.71 3.87
CA PRO A 286 13.42 -21.98 2.67
C PRO A 286 14.13 -20.72 2.17
N ILE A 287 15.11 -20.24 2.92
CA ILE A 287 15.98 -19.12 2.56
C ILE A 287 17.44 -19.53 2.72
N ASP A 288 18.28 -19.12 1.78
CA ASP A 288 19.67 -19.53 1.64
C ASP A 288 20.69 -18.42 1.97
N GLY A 289 20.22 -17.29 2.52
CA GLY A 289 21.06 -16.14 2.85
C GLY A 289 20.27 -14.95 3.37
N ALA A 290 20.80 -13.74 3.15
CA ALA A 290 20.14 -12.51 3.56
C ALA A 290 18.87 -12.27 2.72
N GLY A 291 17.76 -11.97 3.39
CA GLY A 291 16.45 -11.77 2.78
C GLY A 291 15.32 -11.99 3.78
N SER A 292 14.11 -12.21 3.26
CA SER A 292 12.89 -12.29 4.07
C SER A 292 12.04 -13.48 3.66
N ALA A 293 11.46 -14.18 4.62
CA ALA A 293 10.47 -15.22 4.38
C ALA A 293 9.19 -14.93 5.18
N LYS A 294 8.03 -15.07 4.53
CA LYS A 294 6.72 -14.76 5.09
C LYS A 294 5.80 -15.98 5.05
N LEU A 295 5.14 -16.25 6.17
CA LEU A 295 4.02 -17.17 6.29
C LEU A 295 2.72 -16.36 6.46
N PRO A 296 1.82 -16.35 5.46
CA PRO A 296 0.58 -15.58 5.53
C PRO A 296 -0.40 -16.15 6.55
N PHE A 297 -1.37 -15.35 6.98
CA PHE A 297 -2.35 -15.73 8.01
C PHE A 297 -3.16 -17.00 7.66
N SER A 298 -3.48 -17.21 6.38
CA SER A 298 -4.18 -18.40 5.87
C SER A 298 -3.43 -19.71 6.06
N GLU A 299 -2.14 -19.65 6.35
CA GLU A 299 -1.23 -20.78 6.64
C GLU A 299 -0.47 -20.57 7.95
N GLY A 300 -0.87 -19.56 8.74
CA GLY A 300 -0.14 -19.06 9.90
C GLY A 300 0.04 -20.08 11.02
N VAL A 301 0.96 -19.77 11.93
CA VAL A 301 1.32 -20.62 13.07
C VAL A 301 0.12 -20.72 14.03
N PRO A 302 -0.39 -21.93 14.31
CA PRO A 302 -1.47 -22.12 15.27
C PRO A 302 -0.92 -22.03 16.70
N LEU A 303 -1.12 -20.89 17.37
CA LEU A 303 -0.79 -20.69 18.77
C LEU A 303 -2.02 -20.96 19.61
N ASN A 304 -2.12 -22.17 20.17
CA ASN A 304 -3.37 -22.68 20.73
C ASN A 304 -3.61 -22.34 22.21
N THR A 305 -2.71 -21.58 22.83
CA THR A 305 -2.85 -21.20 24.25
C THR A 305 -2.33 -19.78 24.48
N PRO A 306 -2.99 -18.99 25.34
CA PRO A 306 -2.47 -17.68 25.72
C PRO A 306 -1.27 -17.83 26.67
N GLY A 307 -0.39 -16.83 26.69
CA GLY A 307 0.77 -16.78 27.57
C GLY A 307 2.07 -16.46 26.85
N LEU A 308 3.19 -16.63 27.55
CA LEU A 308 4.51 -16.32 27.02
C LEU A 308 5.05 -17.50 26.20
N TRP A 309 5.08 -17.35 24.88
CA TRP A 309 5.67 -18.33 23.99
C TRP A 309 7.15 -18.05 23.78
N THR A 310 7.95 -19.11 23.75
CA THR A 310 9.39 -19.03 23.48
C THR A 310 9.64 -19.42 22.04
N ILE A 311 10.37 -18.59 21.31
CA ILE A 311 10.65 -18.79 19.89
C ILE A 311 12.15 -18.98 19.71
N ILE A 312 12.54 -20.10 19.12
CA ILE A 312 13.95 -20.44 18.91
C ILE A 312 14.20 -20.49 17.40
N VAL A 313 15.18 -19.70 16.96
CA VAL A 313 15.63 -19.67 15.56
C VAL A 313 17.01 -20.33 15.48
N THR A 314 17.12 -21.32 14.60
CA THR A 314 18.35 -22.12 14.39
C THR A 314 18.64 -22.26 12.90
N GLY A 315 19.91 -22.33 12.53
CA GLY A 315 20.34 -22.55 11.15
C GLY A 315 21.83 -22.84 11.05
N ASN A 316 22.26 -23.26 9.87
CA ASN A 316 23.66 -23.54 9.55
C ASN A 316 24.18 -22.48 8.57
N GLY A 317 25.34 -21.89 8.84
CA GLY A 317 25.98 -20.92 7.98
C GLY A 317 27.14 -21.52 7.18
N PRO A 318 27.84 -20.70 6.37
CA PRO A 318 28.97 -21.13 5.55
C PRO A 318 30.11 -21.79 6.34
N ASP A 319 30.33 -21.33 7.57
CA ASP A 319 31.41 -21.78 8.44
C ASP A 319 30.96 -22.86 9.47
N GLY A 320 29.72 -23.35 9.36
CA GLY A 320 29.14 -24.35 10.26
C GLY A 320 27.91 -23.88 11.03
N PRO A 321 27.52 -24.57 12.12
CA PRO A 321 26.31 -24.25 12.88
C PRO A 321 26.34 -22.84 13.46
N LEU A 322 25.24 -22.09 13.28
CA LEU A 322 25.09 -20.75 13.82
C LEU A 322 24.57 -20.79 15.27
N PRO A 323 24.85 -19.75 16.09
CA PRO A 323 24.29 -19.68 17.44
C PRO A 323 22.75 -19.60 17.39
N SER A 324 22.07 -20.36 18.24
CA SER A 324 20.60 -20.27 18.34
C SER A 324 20.17 -18.91 18.89
N VAL A 325 19.17 -18.30 18.27
CA VAL A 325 18.59 -17.03 18.71
C VAL A 325 17.25 -17.30 19.38
N THR A 326 16.99 -16.68 20.53
CA THR A 326 15.76 -16.91 21.30
C THR A 326 15.00 -15.61 21.51
N TYR A 327 13.70 -15.66 21.26
CA TYR A 327 12.75 -14.57 21.48
C TYR A 327 11.60 -15.04 22.38
N THR A 328 10.93 -14.09 23.00
CA THR A 328 9.70 -14.35 23.78
C THR A 328 8.59 -13.43 23.30
N VAL A 329 7.42 -13.99 23.05
CA VAL A 329 6.22 -13.24 22.64
C VAL A 329 5.07 -13.52 23.60
N SER A 330 4.36 -12.47 23.99
CA SER A 330 3.15 -12.59 24.80
C SER A 330 1.94 -12.76 23.89
N VAL A 331 1.35 -13.96 23.88
CA VAL A 331 0.14 -14.28 23.11
C VAL A 331 -1.08 -14.03 23.98
N LEU A 332 -1.99 -13.16 23.55
CA LEU A 332 -3.22 -12.88 24.31
C LEU A 332 -4.37 -13.78 23.88
N ALA A 333 -5.31 -14.01 24.79
CA ALA A 333 -6.55 -14.72 24.46
C ALA A 333 -7.33 -13.93 23.40
N ASN A 334 -7.91 -14.62 22.42
CA ASN A 334 -8.80 -14.00 21.46
C ASN A 334 -10.14 -13.67 22.16
N THR A 335 -10.33 -12.43 22.60
CA THR A 335 -11.55 -12.01 23.33
C THR A 335 -12.78 -11.86 22.42
N SER A 336 -12.71 -12.30 21.17
CA SER A 336 -13.81 -12.21 20.19
C SER A 336 -14.45 -13.54 19.80
N GLU A 337 -14.11 -14.67 20.42
CA GLU A 337 -14.82 -15.94 20.20
C GLU A 337 -15.16 -16.64 21.52
N ALA A 338 -16.43 -17.04 21.66
CA ALA A 338 -16.89 -18.00 22.66
C ALA A 338 -16.11 -19.32 22.51
N PRO A 339 -15.97 -20.14 23.57
CA PRO A 339 -15.14 -21.33 23.54
C PRO A 339 -15.68 -22.33 22.51
N VAL A 340 -14.99 -22.48 21.39
CA VAL A 340 -15.19 -23.64 20.51
C VAL A 340 -14.46 -24.81 21.19
N ASN A 341 -15.24 -25.66 21.87
CA ASN A 341 -14.84 -27.04 22.06
C ASN A 341 -14.77 -27.68 20.67
N GLU A 342 -13.60 -27.68 20.04
CA GLU A 342 -13.32 -28.64 18.99
C GLU A 342 -12.85 -29.94 19.65
N ASP A 343 -13.81 -30.84 19.84
CA ASP A 343 -13.54 -32.26 19.95
C ASP A 343 -12.64 -32.68 18.79
N VAL A 344 -11.49 -33.25 19.12
CA VAL A 344 -10.60 -33.92 18.18
C VAL A 344 -11.34 -35.13 17.62
N ASN A 345 -12.06 -34.93 16.51
CA ASN A 345 -12.54 -36.02 15.68
C ASN A 345 -11.94 -35.87 14.28
N ALA A 346 -10.92 -36.71 14.05
CA ALA A 346 -10.23 -36.86 12.78
C ALA A 346 -11.24 -37.03 11.64
N THR A 347 -11.23 -36.11 10.68
CA THR A 347 -11.95 -36.30 9.41
C THR A 347 -10.94 -36.26 8.27
N THR A 348 -10.49 -37.45 7.91
CA THR A 348 -9.82 -37.76 6.65
C THR A 348 -10.76 -37.40 5.51
N SER A 349 -10.41 -36.42 4.67
CA SER A 349 -11.09 -36.22 3.38
C SER A 349 -10.29 -36.89 2.27
N THR A 350 -10.70 -38.12 1.99
CA THR A 350 -10.39 -38.89 0.78
C THR A 350 -11.21 -38.33 -0.39
N ILE A 351 -10.57 -38.00 -1.50
CA ILE A 351 -11.23 -37.96 -2.82
C ILE A 351 -10.91 -39.29 -3.50
N ALA A 352 -11.97 -40.06 -3.77
CA ALA A 352 -11.91 -41.35 -4.43
C ALA A 352 -11.78 -41.22 -5.95
N GLY A 353 -10.97 -42.09 -6.55
CA GLY A 353 -10.85 -42.26 -8.00
C GLY A 353 -10.04 -43.50 -8.40
N GLY A 354 -10.62 -44.69 -8.23
CA GLY A 354 -10.55 -45.80 -9.21
C GLY A 354 -9.35 -46.76 -9.31
N VAL A 355 -9.58 -47.99 -8.80
CA VAL A 355 -9.26 -49.33 -9.37
C VAL A 355 -7.80 -49.87 -9.37
N SER A 356 -7.48 -50.77 -8.42
CA SER A 356 -7.26 -52.24 -8.61
C SER A 356 -6.55 -52.89 -7.38
N SER A 357 -7.16 -53.95 -6.85
CA SER A 357 -6.76 -54.80 -5.69
C SER A 357 -5.58 -55.75 -5.99
N PRO A 358 -5.20 -56.69 -5.10
CA PRO A 358 -4.88 -56.63 -3.66
C PRO A 358 -3.52 -57.31 -3.33
N ALA A 359 -2.95 -57.08 -2.14
CA ALA A 359 -2.09 -58.09 -1.52
C ALA A 359 -2.13 -58.01 0.02
N THR A 360 -2.70 -59.07 0.56
CA THR A 360 -2.85 -59.50 1.95
C THR A 360 -1.50 -59.84 2.59
N VAL A 361 -1.23 -59.40 3.82
CA VAL A 361 -0.61 -60.23 4.89
C VAL A 361 -1.14 -59.73 6.25
N VAL A 362 -1.68 -60.67 7.04
CA VAL A 362 -2.12 -60.50 8.42
C VAL A 362 -1.27 -61.44 9.31
N VAL A 363 -1.25 -61.12 10.61
CA VAL A 363 -1.08 -61.96 11.83
C VAL A 363 0.34 -62.22 12.43
N PRO A 364 0.48 -62.40 13.77
CA PRO A 364 0.96 -61.34 14.70
C PRO A 364 1.85 -61.89 15.88
N LEU A 365 1.96 -61.06 16.93
CA LEU A 365 2.04 -61.39 18.37
C LEU A 365 3.42 -61.44 19.06
N GLY A 366 3.53 -60.62 20.11
CA GLY A 366 4.60 -60.64 21.11
C GLY A 366 4.56 -59.39 21.99
N GLU A 367 3.57 -59.29 22.88
CA GLU A 367 3.53 -58.27 23.94
C GLU A 367 4.64 -58.49 24.98
N THR A 368 5.31 -57.42 25.42
CA THR A 368 5.60 -57.23 26.85
C THR A 368 5.76 -55.74 27.15
N THR A 369 5.09 -55.32 28.22
CA THR A 369 4.77 -53.97 28.66
C THR A 369 5.85 -53.36 29.58
N VAL A 370 6.12 -52.05 29.45
CA VAL A 370 6.37 -51.10 30.56
C VAL A 370 5.93 -49.69 30.09
N PRO A 371 5.19 -48.89 30.90
CA PRO A 371 4.50 -47.68 30.44
C PRO A 371 5.35 -46.41 30.61
N SER A 372 5.25 -45.43 29.70
CA SER A 372 5.47 -44.01 30.03
C SER A 372 5.07 -43.04 28.91
N ALA A 373 4.38 -41.98 29.35
CA ALA A 373 4.17 -40.67 28.74
C ALA A 373 3.39 -40.59 27.41
N SER A 374 2.13 -40.13 27.52
CA SER A 374 1.39 -39.49 26.43
C SER A 374 2.16 -38.26 25.93
N GLY A 375 3.02 -38.46 24.94
CA GLY A 375 3.74 -37.40 24.25
C GLY A 375 2.89 -36.78 23.14
N VAL A 376 2.66 -35.47 23.25
CA VAL A 376 2.15 -34.65 22.14
C VAL A 376 3.19 -34.68 21.01
N GLN A 377 2.79 -35.15 19.83
CA GLN A 377 3.67 -35.22 18.66
C GLN A 377 3.88 -33.81 18.07
N PRO A 378 5.11 -33.44 17.67
CA PRO A 378 5.36 -32.18 16.98
C PRO A 378 4.67 -32.16 15.61
N VAL A 379 4.07 -31.02 15.26
CA VAL A 379 3.46 -30.80 13.93
C VAL A 379 4.47 -30.10 13.04
N THR A 380 4.89 -30.77 11.97
CA THR A 380 5.75 -30.20 10.92
C THR A 380 4.86 -29.60 9.83
N ALA A 381 4.97 -28.30 9.59
CA ALA A 381 4.33 -27.65 8.44
C ALA A 381 5.41 -27.28 7.39
N THR A 382 5.20 -27.73 6.16
CA THR A 382 6.08 -27.42 5.03
C THR A 382 5.64 -26.11 4.39
N VAL A 383 6.52 -25.10 4.41
CA VAL A 383 6.30 -23.84 3.70
C VAL A 383 6.49 -24.07 2.21
N VAL A 384 5.47 -23.74 1.41
CA VAL A 384 5.59 -23.71 -0.05
C VAL A 384 6.29 -22.42 -0.45
N THR A 385 7.49 -22.54 -1.02
CA THR A 385 8.20 -21.42 -1.64
C THR A 385 7.41 -20.83 -2.79
N THR A 386 7.29 -19.50 -2.82
CA THR A 386 7.27 -18.77 -4.09
C THR A 386 8.66 -18.16 -4.26
N THR A 387 9.50 -18.82 -5.06
CA THR A 387 10.75 -18.26 -5.61
C THR A 387 10.49 -17.77 -7.05
N PRO A 388 11.29 -16.82 -7.57
CA PRO A 388 10.86 -15.69 -8.40
C PRO A 388 10.33 -15.99 -9.82
#